data_AF-A0A536BPS9-F1
#
_entry.id   AF-A0A536BPS9-F1
#
_cell.length_a   1.000
_cell.length_b   1.000
_cell.length_c   1.000
_cell.angle_alpha   90.00
_cell.angle_beta   90.00
_cell.angle_gamma   90.00
#
_symmetry.space_group_name_H-M   'P 1'
#
loop_
_entity.id
_entity.type
_entity.pdbx_description
1 polymer ?
#
loop_
_entity_poly.entity_id
_entity_poly.type
_entity_poly.pdbx_seq_one_letter_code
_entity_poly.pdbx_strand_id
1 'polypeptide(L)'
;MPWERVRTHANQYNQIKRWAWGVSDVPYATVRLLRHPEISLWLRARRYGYMIFNHLTWATLPLLLLFGAALPRLLSEDWNLTLAADRLGLYAFILINIAFLNIAALILVERRINPPMPRGWGLPHQIWAYVQLGLYPIVGLLFSVLPALEAQTRLMLGMYLEYQVTEKVSEGTA
;
A
#
# COMPACT_ATOMS: atom_id res chain seq x y z
N MET A 1 6.61 -14.22 -23.30
CA MET A 1 7.57 -13.21 -23.82
C MET A 1 7.90 -12.14 -22.75
N PRO A 2 9.02 -11.39 -22.82
CA PRO A 2 9.33 -10.35 -21.81
C PRO A 2 8.26 -9.24 -21.71
N TRP A 3 7.61 -8.90 -22.82
CA TRP A 3 6.57 -7.88 -22.88
C TRP A 3 5.29 -8.23 -22.11
N GLU A 4 4.97 -9.52 -21.90
CA GLU A 4 3.76 -9.91 -21.16
C GLU A 4 3.89 -9.53 -19.69
N ARG A 5 5.11 -9.70 -19.14
CA ARG A 5 5.42 -9.35 -17.76
C ARG A 5 5.27 -7.85 -17.53
N VAL A 6 5.79 -7.03 -18.44
CA VAL A 6 5.66 -5.57 -18.36
C VAL A 6 4.18 -5.16 -18.38
N ARG A 7 3.39 -5.75 -19.27
CA ARG A 7 1.93 -5.54 -19.33
C ARG A 7 1.25 -5.90 -18.01
N THR A 8 1.58 -7.04 -17.41
CA THR A 8 0.99 -7.46 -16.12
C THR A 8 1.32 -6.49 -14.99
N HIS A 9 2.57 -6.02 -14.89
CA HIS A 9 2.95 -5.04 -13.86
C HIS A 9 2.26 -3.68 -14.07
N ALA A 10 2.12 -3.22 -15.32
CA ALA A 10 1.37 -2.01 -15.65
C ALA A 10 -0.12 -2.14 -15.31
N ASN A 11 -0.72 -3.31 -15.58
CA ASN A 11 -2.10 -3.59 -15.22
C ASN A 11 -2.31 -3.58 -13.70
N GLN A 12 -1.40 -4.20 -12.93
CA GLN A 12 -1.44 -4.19 -11.47
C GLN A 12 -1.35 -2.74 -10.93
N TYR A 13 -0.40 -1.96 -11.44
CA TYR A 13 -0.24 -0.56 -11.07
C TYR A 13 -1.52 0.25 -11.32
N ASN A 14 -2.11 0.13 -12.52
CA ASN A 14 -3.34 0.82 -12.88
C ASN A 14 -4.56 0.29 -12.10
N GLN A 15 -4.58 -0.98 -11.72
CA GLN A 15 -5.63 -1.53 -10.86
C GLN A 15 -5.59 -0.90 -9.47
N ILE A 16 -4.41 -0.83 -8.85
CA ILE A 16 -4.26 -0.19 -7.54
C ILE A 16 -4.58 1.30 -7.61
N LYS A 17 -4.15 1.99 -8.67
CA LYS A 17 -4.48 3.40 -8.90
C LYS A 17 -6.00 3.63 -8.92
N ARG A 18 -6.76 2.74 -9.56
CA ARG A 18 -8.24 2.79 -9.56
C ARG A 18 -8.84 2.58 -8.17
N TRP A 19 -8.29 1.67 -7.37
CA TRP A 19 -8.75 1.47 -5.99
C TRP A 19 -8.49 2.72 -5.13
N ALA A 20 -7.30 3.31 -5.25
CA ALA A 20 -6.96 4.52 -4.51
C ALA A 20 -7.75 5.76 -4.95
N TRP A 21 -8.22 5.79 -6.21
CA TRP A 21 -9.14 6.80 -6.72
C TRP A 21 -10.48 6.86 -5.96
N GLY A 22 -10.81 5.82 -5.18
CA GLY A 22 -11.99 5.81 -4.30
C GLY A 22 -12.06 6.97 -3.30
N VAL A 23 -10.96 7.71 -3.08
CA VAL A 23 -10.99 8.98 -2.33
C VAL A 23 -11.94 10.01 -2.94
N SER A 24 -12.25 9.90 -4.24
CA SER A 24 -13.25 10.72 -4.92
C SER A 24 -14.67 10.52 -4.38
N ASP A 25 -14.94 9.43 -3.67
CA ASP A 25 -16.24 9.16 -3.05
C ASP A 25 -16.40 9.87 -1.69
N VAL A 26 -15.32 10.45 -1.13
CA VAL A 26 -15.37 11.13 0.18
C VAL A 26 -16.44 12.22 0.23
N PRO A 27 -16.53 13.17 -0.74
CA PRO A 27 -17.57 14.20 -0.72
C PRO A 27 -18.98 13.62 -0.77
N TYR A 28 -19.17 12.58 -1.60
CA TYR A 28 -20.46 11.89 -1.70
C TYR A 28 -20.84 11.23 -0.36
N ALA A 29 -19.92 10.49 0.24
CA ALA A 29 -20.11 9.85 1.54
C ALA A 29 -20.41 10.87 2.64
N THR A 30 -19.74 12.02 2.64
CA THR A 30 -19.99 13.12 3.59
C THR A 30 -21.42 13.64 3.48
N VAL A 31 -21.90 13.94 2.27
CA VAL A 31 -23.27 14.43 2.06
C VAL A 31 -24.30 13.37 2.48
N ARG A 32 -24.09 12.11 2.13
CA ARG A 32 -24.98 11.01 2.50
C ARG A 32 -25.03 10.79 4.01
N LEU A 33 -23.88 10.82 4.67
CA LEU A 33 -23.78 10.67 6.12
C LEU A 33 -24.65 11.70 6.87
N LEU A 34 -24.71 12.95 6.38
CA LEU A 34 -25.54 14.00 6.97
C LEU A 34 -27.03 13.84 6.66
N ARG A 35 -27.38 13.29 5.49
CA ARG A 35 -28.77 13.15 5.02
C ARG A 35 -29.51 11.91 5.49
N HIS A 36 -28.81 10.94 6.08
CA HIS A 36 -29.39 9.67 6.54
C HIS A 36 -29.39 9.58 8.09
N PRO A 37 -30.26 10.34 8.80
CA PRO A 37 -30.34 10.34 10.26
C PRO A 37 -30.88 9.03 10.84
N GLU A 38 -31.55 8.20 10.04
CA GLU A 38 -32.05 6.87 10.43
C GLU A 38 -30.92 5.91 10.83
N ILE A 39 -29.68 6.18 10.41
CA ILE A 39 -28.50 5.44 10.84
C ILE A 39 -27.95 6.09 12.12
N SER A 40 -27.64 5.29 13.14
CA SER A 40 -27.08 5.82 14.39
C SER A 40 -25.81 6.65 14.15
N LEU A 41 -25.68 7.78 14.86
CA LEU A 41 -24.58 8.73 14.68
C LEU A 41 -23.21 8.05 14.87
N TRP A 42 -23.10 7.19 15.88
CA TRP A 42 -21.88 6.44 16.15
C TRP A 42 -21.49 5.53 14.99
N LEU A 43 -22.45 4.81 14.41
CA LEU A 43 -22.16 3.90 13.29
C LEU A 43 -21.70 4.68 12.05
N ARG A 44 -22.34 5.81 11.77
CA ARG A 44 -21.96 6.74 10.70
C ARG A 44 -20.56 7.27 10.89
N ALA A 45 -20.28 7.87 12.06
CA ALA A 45 -18.98 8.45 12.39
C ALA A 45 -17.85 7.41 12.32
N ARG A 46 -18.09 6.21 12.87
CA ARG A 46 -17.11 5.12 12.84
C ARG A 46 -16.79 4.65 11.41
N ARG A 47 -17.80 4.39 10.57
CA ARG A 47 -17.59 3.95 9.18
C ARG A 47 -16.89 5.01 8.33
N TYR A 48 -17.32 6.25 8.46
CA TYR A 48 -16.70 7.38 7.78
C TYR A 48 -15.25 7.60 8.25
N GLY A 49 -15.03 7.55 9.56
CA GLY A 49 -13.70 7.61 10.17
C GLY A 49 -12.77 6.52 9.63
N TYR A 50 -13.23 5.27 9.52
CA TYR A 50 -12.45 4.20 8.91
C TYR A 50 -12.14 4.44 7.44
N MET A 51 -13.09 4.94 6.65
CA MET A 51 -12.87 5.26 5.24
C MET A 51 -11.78 6.33 5.07
N ILE A 52 -11.88 7.43 5.83
CA ILE A 52 -10.87 8.50 5.82
C ILE A 52 -9.52 7.97 6.30
N PHE A 53 -9.51 7.25 7.43
CA PHE A 53 -8.31 6.66 7.98
C PHE A 53 -7.64 5.72 6.98
N ASN A 54 -8.39 4.89 6.26
CA ASN A 54 -7.86 3.99 5.25
C ASN A 54 -7.21 4.75 4.08
N HIS A 55 -7.87 5.78 3.54
CA HIS A 55 -7.29 6.58 2.44
C HIS A 55 -6.02 7.32 2.85
N LEU A 56 -5.99 7.87 4.06
CA LEU A 56 -4.79 8.53 4.60
C LEU A 56 -3.68 7.52 4.83
N THR A 57 -3.97 6.47 5.60
CA THR A 57 -2.92 5.56 6.07
C THR A 57 -2.33 4.70 4.97
N TRP A 58 -3.14 4.26 4.01
CA TRP A 58 -2.66 3.48 2.88
C TRP A 58 -1.59 4.24 2.07
N ALA A 59 -1.83 5.50 1.74
CA ALA A 59 -0.91 6.30 0.93
C ALA A 59 0.28 6.86 1.74
N THR A 60 0.12 7.10 3.04
CA THR A 60 1.10 7.88 3.82
C THR A 60 1.86 7.07 4.86
N LEU A 61 1.26 6.09 5.54
CA LEU A 61 1.95 5.39 6.63
C LEU A 61 3.20 4.65 6.17
N PRO A 62 3.23 3.93 5.03
CA PRO A 62 4.46 3.28 4.59
C PRO A 62 5.60 4.28 4.33
N LEU A 63 5.28 5.47 3.80
CA LEU A 63 6.27 6.53 3.61
C LEU A 63 6.77 7.08 4.93
N LEU A 64 5.87 7.39 5.87
CA LEU A 64 6.24 7.90 7.19
C LEU A 64 7.02 6.87 8.00
N LEU A 65 6.70 5.59 7.87
CA LEU A 65 7.42 4.52 8.54
C LEU A 65 8.87 4.41 8.03
N LEU A 66 9.07 4.49 6.72
CA LEU A 66 10.40 4.30 6.11
C LEU A 66 11.25 5.58 6.08
N PHE A 67 10.62 6.74 5.89
CA PHE A 67 11.30 8.01 5.66
C PHE A 67 10.99 9.08 6.73
N GLY A 68 9.96 8.88 7.56
CA GLY A 68 9.46 9.92 8.47
C GLY A 68 10.49 10.38 9.50
N ALA A 69 11.32 9.47 10.02
CA ALA A 69 12.39 9.81 10.96
C ALA A 69 13.50 10.70 10.34
N ALA A 70 13.67 10.63 9.01
CA ALA A 70 14.64 11.45 8.29
C ALA A 70 14.11 12.86 7.96
N LEU A 71 12.78 13.08 7.98
CA LEU A 71 12.18 14.35 7.59
C LEU A 71 12.68 15.57 8.39
N PRO A 72 12.76 15.54 9.74
CA PRO A 72 13.19 16.72 10.49
C PRO A 72 14.62 17.15 10.20
N ARG A 73 15.51 16.20 9.84
CA ARG A 73 16.89 16.49 9.42
C ARG A 73 16.94 17.33 8.14
N LEU A 74 15.94 17.21 7.27
CA LEU A 74 15.84 18.03 6.06
C LEU A 74 15.40 19.48 6.36
N LEU A 75 14.83 19.72 7.55
CA LEU A 75 14.31 21.02 7.97
C LEU A 75 15.28 21.79 8.86
N SER A 76 16.20 21.11 9.54
CA SER A 76 17.18 21.71 10.45
C SER A 76 18.49 20.94 10.47
N GLU A 77 19.61 21.65 10.29
CA GLU A 77 20.95 21.05 10.30
C GLU A 77 21.35 20.53 11.69
N ASP A 78 20.89 21.20 12.75
CA ASP A 78 21.21 20.84 14.14
C ASP A 78 20.33 19.71 14.70
N TRP A 79 19.34 19.21 13.93
CA TRP A 79 18.37 18.22 14.40
C TRP A 79 19.05 17.01 15.06
N ASN A 80 20.12 16.50 14.44
CA ASN A 80 20.84 15.30 14.90
C ASN A 80 21.54 15.49 16.26
N LEU A 81 21.66 16.72 16.76
CA LEU A 81 22.25 17.01 18.07
C LEU A 81 21.22 16.99 19.20
N THR A 82 19.93 16.81 18.88
CA THR A 82 18.84 16.89 19.85
C THR A 82 18.47 15.53 20.45
N LEU A 83 18.06 15.53 21.73
CA LEU A 83 17.48 14.34 22.37
C LEU A 83 16.21 13.85 21.67
N ALA A 84 15.50 14.74 20.97
CA ALA A 84 14.31 14.39 20.20
C ALA A 84 14.67 13.52 18.97
N ALA A 85 15.79 13.80 18.30
CA ALA A 85 16.29 12.99 17.20
C ALA A 85 16.61 11.56 17.65
N ASP A 86 17.28 11.39 18.79
CA ASP A 86 17.60 10.07 19.35
C ASP A 86 16.33 9.26 19.65
N ARG A 87 15.33 9.89 20.29
CA ARG A 87 14.05 9.24 20.60
C ARG A 87 13.28 8.87 19.34
N LEU A 88 13.23 9.78 18.35
CA LEU A 88 12.56 9.52 17.08
C LEU A 88 13.22 8.37 16.33
N GLY A 89 14.56 8.34 16.30
CA GLY A 89 15.33 7.24 15.72
C GLY A 89 15.05 5.91 16.41
N LEU A 90 15.00 5.88 17.75
CA LEU A 90 14.65 4.70 18.52
C LEU A 90 13.22 4.21 18.21
N TYR A 91 12.23 5.10 18.20
CA TYR A 91 10.85 4.72 17.88
C TYR A 91 10.70 4.21 16.46
N ALA A 92 11.33 4.86 15.48
CA ALA A 92 11.34 4.40 14.10
C ALA A 92 11.99 3.01 13.98
N PHE A 93 13.13 2.80 14.64
CA PHE A 93 13.78 1.49 14.69
C PHE A 93 12.84 0.41 15.24
N ILE A 94 12.18 0.66 16.38
CA ILE A 94 11.24 -0.28 16.98
C ILE A 94 10.09 -0.59 16.02
N LEU A 95 9.46 0.44 15.44
CA LEU A 95 8.32 0.27 14.54
C LEU A 95 8.68 -0.49 13.26
N ILE A 96 9.82 -0.17 12.64
CA ILE A 96 10.30 -0.86 11.45
C ILE A 96 10.60 -2.33 11.76
N ASN A 97 11.22 -2.64 12.90
CA ASN A 97 11.49 -4.02 13.29
C ASN A 97 10.19 -4.80 13.56
N ILE A 98 9.19 -4.19 14.21
CA ILE A 98 7.87 -4.79 14.36
C ILE A 98 7.25 -5.06 12.98
N ALA A 99 7.37 -4.14 12.02
CA ALA A 99 6.87 -4.33 10.67
C ALA A 99 7.58 -5.49 9.94
N PHE A 100 8.91 -5.59 10.04
CA PHE A 100 9.65 -6.73 9.49
C PHE A 100 9.29 -8.06 10.14
N LEU A 101 9.05 -8.08 11.46
CA LEU A 101 8.58 -9.27 12.16
C LEU A 101 7.19 -9.69 11.65
N ASN A 102 6.31 -8.74 11.36
CA ASN A 102 5.01 -9.02 10.73
C ASN A 102 5.17 -9.61 9.32
N ILE A 103 6.11 -9.12 8.51
CA ILE A 103 6.42 -9.72 7.20
C ILE A 103 6.90 -11.16 7.38
N ALA A 104 7.78 -11.43 8.33
CA ALA A 104 8.22 -12.79 8.63
C ALA A 104 7.05 -13.70 9.04
N ALA A 105 6.13 -13.21 9.87
CA ALA A 105 4.91 -13.94 10.23
C ALA A 105 4.00 -14.20 9.01
N LEU A 106 3.82 -13.22 8.12
CA LEU A 106 3.06 -13.38 6.89
C LEU A 106 3.67 -14.42 5.96
N ILE A 107 5.00 -14.47 5.82
CA ILE A 107 5.69 -15.51 5.04
C ILE A 107 5.37 -16.91 5.56
N LEU A 108 5.29 -17.08 6.89
CA LEU A 108 4.92 -18.36 7.50
C LEU A 108 3.45 -18.74 7.20
N VAL A 109 2.55 -17.77 7.25
CA VAL A 109 1.13 -17.96 6.89
C VAL A 109 0.98 -18.30 5.41
N GLU A 110 1.68 -17.57 4.54
CA GLU A 110 1.69 -17.79 3.10
C GLU A 110 2.17 -19.19 2.75
N ARG A 111 3.21 -19.69 3.42
CA ARG A 111 3.70 -21.08 3.26
C ARG A 111 2.65 -22.13 3.62
N ARG A 112 1.71 -21.83 4.53
CA ARG A 112 0.64 -22.75 4.94
C ARG A 112 -0.55 -22.74 3.99
N ILE A 113 -0.84 -21.60 3.38
CA ILE A 113 -1.98 -21.41 2.47
C ILE A 113 -1.62 -21.81 1.04
N ASN A 114 -0.39 -21.53 0.61
CA ASN A 114 0.03 -21.80 -0.76
C ASN A 114 0.22 -23.31 -1.00
N PRO A 115 -0.06 -23.78 -2.24
CA PRO A 115 0.28 -25.14 -2.64
C PRO A 115 1.79 -25.39 -2.52
N PRO A 116 2.22 -26.65 -2.37
CA PRO A 116 3.63 -26.98 -2.30
C PRO A 116 4.37 -26.49 -3.55
N MET A 117 5.60 -26.01 -3.36
CA MET A 117 6.45 -25.55 -4.47
C MET A 117 6.62 -26.65 -5.52
N PRO A 118 6.72 -26.30 -6.82
CA PRO A 118 6.85 -27.28 -7.89
C PRO A 118 8.04 -28.23 -7.68
N ARG A 119 7.82 -29.54 -7.83
CA ARG A 119 8.84 -30.58 -7.56
C ARG A 119 10.11 -30.45 -8.41
N GLY A 120 10.04 -29.81 -9.57
CA GLY A 120 11.18 -29.58 -10.48
C GLY A 120 12.03 -28.36 -10.15
N TRP A 121 11.67 -27.55 -9.14
CA TRP A 121 12.44 -26.36 -8.79
C TRP A 121 13.69 -26.73 -8.00
N GLY A 122 14.87 -26.40 -8.55
CA GLY A 122 16.13 -26.48 -7.82
C GLY A 122 16.17 -25.52 -6.62
N LEU A 123 17.06 -25.79 -5.66
CA LEU A 123 17.21 -25.01 -4.43
C LEU A 123 17.31 -23.48 -4.65
N PRO A 124 18.04 -22.95 -5.65
CA PRO A 124 18.10 -21.50 -5.88
C PRO A 124 16.74 -20.86 -6.17
N HIS A 125 15.86 -21.55 -6.91
CA HIS A 125 14.53 -21.03 -7.22
C HIS A 125 13.63 -21.02 -5.99
N GLN A 126 13.75 -22.02 -5.12
CA GLN A 126 13.01 -22.07 -3.86
C GLN A 126 13.44 -20.95 -2.91
N ILE A 127 14.75 -20.70 -2.80
CA ILE A 127 15.28 -19.59 -2.01
C ILE A 127 14.82 -18.25 -2.59
N TRP A 128 14.90 -18.09 -3.92
CA TRP A 128 14.47 -16.88 -4.59
C TRP A 128 13.00 -16.53 -4.34
N ALA A 129 12.11 -17.53 -4.33
CA ALA A 129 10.70 -17.33 -4.02
C ALA A 129 10.49 -16.69 -2.63
N TYR A 130 11.25 -17.11 -1.62
CA TYR A 130 11.18 -16.50 -0.28
C TYR A 130 11.87 -15.13 -0.21
N VAL A 131 12.97 -14.94 -0.94
CA VAL A 131 13.64 -13.64 -1.05
C VAL A 131 12.70 -12.59 -1.65
N GLN A 132 11.88 -12.97 -2.64
CA GLN A 132 10.87 -12.09 -3.22
C GLN A 132 9.87 -11.57 -2.18
N LEU A 133 9.49 -12.39 -1.20
CA LEU A 133 8.63 -11.95 -0.09
C LEU A 133 9.38 -10.96 0.83
N GLY A 134 10.69 -11.14 1.04
CA GLY A 134 11.51 -10.14 1.75
C GLY A 134 11.51 -8.76 1.08
N LEU A 135 11.24 -8.68 -0.23
CA LEU A 135 11.17 -7.44 -0.99
C LEU A 135 9.83 -6.70 -0.87
N TYR A 136 8.88 -7.19 -0.05
CA TYR A 136 7.57 -6.55 0.16
C TYR A 136 7.64 -5.04 0.46
N PRO A 137 8.58 -4.50 1.28
CA PRO A 137 8.65 -3.06 1.51
C PRO A 137 8.89 -2.26 0.23
N ILE A 138 9.77 -2.76 -0.65
CA ILE A 138 10.12 -2.08 -1.92
C ILE A 138 8.98 -2.24 -2.93
N VAL A 139 8.49 -3.47 -3.11
CA VAL A 139 7.39 -3.75 -4.03
C VAL A 139 6.11 -3.02 -3.60
N GLY A 140 5.82 -2.99 -2.30
CA GLY A 140 4.68 -2.27 -1.73
C GLY A 140 4.77 -0.76 -1.96
N LEU A 141 5.96 -0.16 -1.82
CA LEU A 141 6.15 1.25 -2.16
C LEU A 141 5.85 1.53 -3.64
N LEU A 142 6.38 0.71 -4.55
CA LEU A 142 6.25 0.95 -6.00
C LEU A 142 4.87 0.61 -6.56
N PHE A 143 4.27 -0.50 -6.12
CA PHE A 143 3.04 -1.03 -6.70
C PHE A 143 1.79 -0.82 -5.83
N SER A 144 1.94 -0.33 -4.59
CA SER A 144 0.81 0.02 -3.72
C SER A 144 0.76 1.53 -3.44
N VAL A 145 1.84 2.07 -2.87
CA VAL A 145 1.86 3.46 -2.37
C VAL A 145 1.96 4.48 -3.51
N LEU A 146 2.88 4.28 -4.46
CA LEU A 146 3.07 5.18 -5.58
C LEU A 146 1.80 5.37 -6.44
N PRO A 147 1.10 4.31 -6.90
CA PRO A 147 -0.16 4.48 -7.61
C PRO A 147 -1.25 5.13 -6.76
N ALA A 148 -1.24 4.93 -5.43
CA ALA A 148 -2.19 5.57 -4.53
C ALA A 148 -1.95 7.08 -4.41
N LEU A 149 -0.69 7.50 -4.28
CA LEU A 149 -0.29 8.90 -4.31
C LEU A 149 -0.61 9.55 -5.66
N GLU A 150 -0.33 8.85 -6.76
CA GLU A 150 -0.67 9.33 -8.11
C GLU A 150 -2.18 9.57 -8.22
N ALA A 151 -3.02 8.63 -7.77
CA ALA A 151 -4.47 8.78 -7.80
C ALA A 151 -4.94 10.01 -7.01
N GLN A 152 -4.48 10.16 -5.77
CA GLN A 152 -4.87 11.29 -4.90
C GLN A 152 -4.38 12.63 -5.47
N THR A 153 -3.14 12.69 -5.96
CA THR A 153 -2.55 13.91 -6.54
C THR A 153 -3.23 14.30 -7.85
N ARG A 154 -3.54 13.32 -8.70
CA ARG A 154 -4.32 13.54 -9.92
C ARG A 154 -5.68 14.16 -9.61
N LEU A 155 -6.39 13.65 -8.60
CA LEU A 155 -7.68 14.22 -8.19
C LEU A 155 -7.53 15.65 -7.69
N MET A 156 -6.50 15.93 -6.87
CA MET A 156 -6.19 17.29 -6.39
C MET A 156 -5.92 18.27 -7.53
N LEU A 157 -5.30 17.81 -8.62
CA LEU A 157 -4.98 18.59 -9.80
C LEU A 157 -6.10 18.59 -10.87
N GLY A 158 -7.25 17.95 -10.60
CA GLY A 158 -8.36 17.84 -11.56
C GLY A 158 -8.10 16.92 -12.76
N MET A 159 -7.07 16.08 -12.70
CA MET A 159 -6.71 15.11 -13.75
C MET A 159 -7.44 13.78 -13.55
N TYR A 160 -8.71 13.72 -13.96
CA TYR A 160 -9.56 12.54 -13.77
C TYR A 160 -9.00 11.28 -14.46
N LEU A 161 -9.21 10.13 -13.85
CA LEU A 161 -8.88 8.85 -14.47
C LEU A 161 -9.89 8.50 -15.56
N GLU A 162 -9.38 8.11 -16.73
CA GLU A 162 -10.20 7.51 -17.77
C GLU A 162 -10.48 6.04 -17.46
N TYR A 163 -11.68 5.60 -17.83
CA TYR A 163 -12.04 4.20 -17.68
C TYR A 163 -11.22 3.34 -18.64
N GLN A 164 -10.48 2.38 -18.08
CA GLN A 164 -9.72 1.39 -18.84
C GLN A 164 -10.31 -0.01 -18.65
N VAL A 165 -10.65 -0.65 -19.76
CA VAL A 165 -11.11 -2.04 -19.78
C VAL A 165 -9.93 -2.94 -19.46
N THR A 166 -10.09 -3.79 -18.45
CA THR A 166 -9.10 -4.84 -18.19
C THR A 166 -9.38 -6.00 -19.14
N GLU A 167 -8.43 -6.33 -20.01
CA GLU A 167 -8.51 -7.51 -20.88
C GLU A 167 -8.74 -8.77 -20.03
N LYS A 168 -9.87 -9.44 -20.22
CA LYS A 168 -10.18 -10.72 -19.58
C LYS A 168 -9.78 -11.82 -20.54
N VAL A 169 -8.83 -12.66 -20.15
CA VAL A 169 -8.50 -13.87 -20.90
C VAL A 169 -9.36 -15.00 -20.36
N SER A 170 -10.19 -15.61 -21.20
CA SER A 170 -10.91 -16.84 -20.84
C SER A 170 -9.94 -18.02 -20.82
N GLU A 171 -9.92 -18.81 -19.75
CA GLU A 171 -9.03 -19.97 -19.52
C GLU A 171 -9.24 -21.15 -20.49
N GLY A 172 -9.95 -20.97 -21.62
CA GLY A 172 -10.53 -22.06 -22.40
C GLY A 172 -10.00 -22.31 -23.82
N THR A 173 -8.93 -21.67 -24.27
CA THR A 173 -8.35 -21.98 -25.60
C THR A 173 -6.84 -22.07 -25.51
N ALA A 174 -6.38 -23.26 -25.13
CA ALA A 174 -5.06 -23.79 -25.44
C ALA A 174 -5.27 -25.13 -26.15
#